data_AF-A0A8S8XG81-F1
#
_entry.id   AF-A0A8S8XG81-F1
#
_cell.length_a   1.000
_cell.length_b   1.000
_cell.length_c   1.000
_cell.angle_alpha   90.00
_cell.angle_beta   90.00
_cell.angle_gamma   90.00
#
_symmetry.space_group_name_H-M   'P 1'
#
loop_
_entity.id
_entity.type
_entity.pdbx_description
1 polymer ?
#
loop_
_entity_poly.entity_id
_entity_poly.type
_entity_poly.pdbx_seq_one_letter_code
_entity_poly.pdbx_strand_id
1 'polypeptide(L)'
;MKLTTALALACFGLVLASAPASAQNADDAKWIKRCVDDNKDEKQTPAVIAAYCSCMTALMDSNETQSVSQWEKTHKAEENKCGKQSGWVGK
;
A
#
# COMPACT_ATOMS: atom_id res chain seq x y z
N MET A 1 9.27 50.13 -30.75
CA MET A 1 8.82 50.16 -29.33
C MET A 1 7.37 49.69 -29.33
N LYS A 2 6.97 48.56 -28.75
CA LYS A 2 7.21 48.06 -27.38
C LYS A 2 7.24 46.51 -27.38
N LEU A 3 8.18 45.93 -26.62
CA LEU A 3 8.22 44.51 -26.22
C LEU A 3 7.27 44.27 -25.05
N THR A 4 6.60 43.11 -25.02
CA THR A 4 6.19 42.23 -23.88
C THR A 4 5.02 41.34 -24.39
N THR A 5 4.91 40.02 -24.16
CA THR A 5 5.19 39.20 -22.98
C THR A 5 5.37 37.74 -23.40
N ALA A 6 6.34 37.04 -22.81
CA ALA A 6 6.48 35.58 -22.87
C ALA A 6 5.67 34.91 -21.76
N LEU A 7 5.12 33.70 -21.99
CA LEU A 7 5.21 32.61 -21.00
C LEU A 7 4.80 31.26 -21.62
N ALA A 8 5.79 30.40 -21.81
CA ALA A 8 5.59 28.95 -21.77
C ALA A 8 5.44 28.52 -20.32
N LEU A 9 4.55 27.58 -20.00
CA LEU A 9 4.83 26.53 -19.01
C LEU A 9 3.79 25.41 -19.12
N ALA A 10 4.28 24.21 -19.45
CA ALA A 10 3.55 22.96 -19.34
C ALA A 10 3.29 22.64 -17.86
N CYS A 11 2.06 22.27 -17.51
CA CYS A 11 1.75 21.65 -16.22
C CYS A 11 1.39 20.18 -16.44
N PHE A 12 2.41 19.34 -16.30
CA PHE A 12 2.30 17.90 -16.09
C PHE A 12 1.72 17.69 -14.69
N GLY A 13 0.47 17.24 -14.59
CA GLY A 13 -0.18 16.91 -13.33
C GLY A 13 -0.29 15.39 -13.18
N LEU A 14 0.81 14.70 -12.89
CA LEU A 14 0.76 13.30 -12.47
C LEU A 14 0.32 13.28 -10.99
N VAL A 15 -0.98 13.10 -10.76
CA VAL A 15 -1.50 12.87 -9.41
C VAL A 15 -1.08 11.46 -9.00
N LEU A 16 0.12 11.34 -8.42
CA LEU A 16 0.45 10.18 -7.63
C LEU A 16 -0.49 10.18 -6.44
N ALA A 17 -1.51 9.32 -6.49
CA ALA A 17 -2.34 9.01 -5.34
C ALA A 17 -1.42 8.41 -4.27
N SER A 18 -0.88 9.27 -3.41
CA SER A 18 -0.29 8.87 -2.15
C SER A 18 -1.40 8.21 -1.36
N ALA A 19 -1.35 6.88 -1.23
CA ALA A 19 -2.14 6.19 -0.22
C ALA A 19 -1.90 6.92 1.12
N PRO A 20 -2.96 7.22 1.89
CA PRO A 20 -2.79 7.91 3.15
C PRO A 20 -1.78 7.13 3.99
N ALA A 21 -0.71 7.79 4.43
CA ALA A 21 0.15 7.26 5.45
C ALA A 21 -0.67 7.25 6.75
N SER A 22 -1.43 6.18 6.97
CA SER A 22 -2.13 5.93 8.23
C SER A 22 -1.08 5.95 9.35
N ALA A 23 -1.34 6.70 10.41
CA ALA A 23 -0.48 6.69 11.58
C ALA A 23 -0.47 5.26 12.16
N GLN A 24 0.66 4.55 12.01
CA GLN A 24 0.80 3.20 12.53
C GLN A 24 0.67 3.25 14.04
N ASN A 25 -0.43 2.72 14.57
CA ASN A 25 -0.56 2.50 16.00
C ASN A 25 0.14 1.18 16.40
N ALA A 26 0.25 0.90 17.70
CA ALA A 26 0.95 -0.30 18.19
C ALA A 26 0.28 -1.61 17.68
N ASP A 27 -1.03 -1.57 17.44
CA ASP A 27 -1.77 -2.71 16.89
C ASP A 27 -1.43 -2.93 15.42
N ASP A 28 -1.26 -1.86 14.63
CA ASP A 28 -0.84 -1.95 13.23
C ASP A 28 0.53 -2.63 13.11
N ALA A 29 1.50 -2.24 13.95
CA ALA A 29 2.83 -2.85 13.95
C ALA A 29 2.77 -4.35 14.26
N LYS A 30 1.90 -4.76 15.18
CA LYS A 30 1.66 -6.16 15.53
C LYS A 30 1.04 -6.93 14.35
N TRP A 31 0.05 -6.34 13.67
CA TRP A 31 -0.60 -6.96 12.52
C TRP A 31 0.33 -7.08 11.32
N ILE A 32 1.15 -6.06 11.05
CA ILE A 32 2.17 -6.09 10.00
C ILE A 32 3.17 -7.20 10.28
N LYS A 33 3.70 -7.29 11.51
CA LYS A 33 4.64 -8.36 11.86
C LYS A 33 4.02 -9.73 11.66
N ARG A 34 2.77 -9.92 12.10
CA ARG A 34 2.07 -11.19 11.93
C ARG A 34 1.89 -11.53 10.45
N CYS A 35 1.48 -10.58 9.64
CA CYS A 35 1.35 -10.75 8.20
C CYS A 35 2.68 -11.13 7.54
N VAL A 36 3.79 -10.48 7.91
CA VAL A 36 5.12 -10.82 7.39
C VAL A 36 5.49 -12.26 7.75
N ASP A 37 5.26 -12.67 8.99
CA ASP A 37 5.53 -14.03 9.46
C ASP A 37 4.65 -15.08 8.73
N ASP A 38 3.38 -14.77 8.48
CA ASP A 38 2.44 -15.64 7.76
C ASP A 38 2.79 -15.79 6.26
N ASN A 39 3.50 -14.81 5.69
CA ASN A 39 3.83 -14.75 4.25
C ASN A 39 5.32 -15.00 3.93
N LYS A 40 6.17 -15.28 4.93
CA LYS A 40 7.63 -15.39 4.75
C LYS A 40 8.09 -16.45 3.73
N ASP A 41 7.24 -17.45 3.46
CA ASP A 41 7.52 -18.58 2.58
C ASP A 41 6.92 -18.41 1.16
N GLU A 42 6.27 -17.28 0.88
CA GLU A 42 5.58 -16.96 -0.40
C GLU A 42 6.53 -16.60 -1.56
N LYS A 43 7.83 -16.90 -1.43
CA LYS A 43 8.88 -16.66 -2.45
C LYS A 43 8.97 -15.21 -2.96
N GLN A 44 8.53 -14.25 -2.15
CA GLN A 44 8.71 -12.82 -2.40
C GLN A 44 9.94 -12.29 -1.66
N THR A 45 10.42 -11.11 -2.04
CA THR A 45 11.46 -10.43 -1.24
C THR A 45 10.87 -9.92 0.07
N PRO A 46 11.67 -9.82 1.15
CA PRO A 46 11.20 -9.24 2.42
C PRO A 46 10.59 -7.85 2.27
N ALA A 47 11.12 -7.04 1.34
CA ALA A 47 10.60 -5.70 1.04
C ALA A 47 9.19 -5.74 0.42
N VAL A 48 8.95 -6.66 -0.52
CA VAL A 48 7.63 -6.85 -1.15
C VAL A 48 6.61 -7.33 -0.11
N ILE A 49 6.99 -8.26 0.75
CA ILE A 49 6.11 -8.77 1.82
C ILE A 49 5.78 -7.66 2.82
N ALA A 50 6.78 -6.90 3.28
CA ALA A 50 6.57 -5.80 4.22
C ALA A 50 5.68 -4.69 3.63
N ALA A 51 5.87 -4.34 2.36
CA ALA A 51 5.05 -3.36 1.65
C ALA A 51 3.60 -3.86 1.49
N TYR A 52 3.41 -5.13 1.13
CA TYR A 52 2.09 -5.76 1.04
C TYR A 52 1.36 -5.73 2.38
N CYS A 53 2.02 -6.20 3.44
CA CYS A 53 1.45 -6.26 4.78
C CYS A 53 1.10 -4.87 5.33
N SER A 54 1.97 -3.88 5.10
CA SER A 54 1.68 -2.49 5.49
C SER A 54 0.47 -1.92 4.75
N CYS A 55 0.34 -2.20 3.45
CA CYS A 55 -0.81 -1.78 2.66
C CYS A 55 -2.10 -2.44 3.15
N MET A 56 -2.10 -3.74 3.40
CA MET A 56 -3.28 -4.47 3.86
C MET A 56 -3.73 -4.01 5.24
N THR A 57 -2.80 -3.90 6.20
CA THR A 57 -3.12 -3.41 7.55
C THR A 57 -3.73 -2.01 7.52
N ALA A 58 -3.22 -1.11 6.67
CA ALA A 58 -3.76 0.26 6.55
C ALA A 58 -5.18 0.33 5.98
N LEU A 59 -5.68 -0.76 5.35
CA LEU A 59 -7.03 -0.85 4.79
C LEU A 59 -8.02 -1.58 5.70
N MET A 60 -7.54 -2.22 6.76
CA MET A 60 -8.39 -2.89 7.74
C MET A 60 -9.05 -1.86 8.66
N ASP A 61 -10.29 -2.13 9.07
CA ASP A 61 -10.97 -1.31 10.09
C ASP A 61 -10.28 -1.49 11.45
N SER A 62 -10.29 -0.46 12.29
CA SER A 62 -9.70 -0.52 13.64
C SER A 62 -10.35 -1.56 14.56
N ASN A 63 -11.57 -2.00 14.26
CA ASN A 63 -12.29 -3.05 15.00
C ASN A 63 -12.14 -4.44 14.34
N GLU A 64 -11.33 -4.57 13.29
CA GLU A 64 -11.06 -5.87 12.68
C GLU A 64 -10.31 -6.78 13.65
N THR A 65 -10.72 -8.05 13.69
CA THR A 65 -10.19 -9.05 14.62
C THR A 65 -9.46 -10.18 13.91
N GLN A 66 -9.65 -10.32 12.61
CA GLN A 66 -8.93 -11.27 11.75
C GLN A 66 -7.50 -10.81 11.53
N SER A 67 -6.59 -11.78 11.32
CA SER A 67 -5.27 -11.44 10.77
C SER A 67 -5.39 -11.01 9.31
N VAL A 68 -4.40 -10.27 8.80
CA VAL A 68 -4.33 -9.88 7.37
C VAL A 68 -4.52 -11.09 6.45
N SER A 69 -3.82 -12.19 6.71
CA SER A 69 -3.90 -13.42 5.89
C SER A 69 -5.25 -14.15 5.97
N GLN A 70 -6.04 -13.89 7.02
CA GLN A 70 -7.42 -14.37 7.10
C GLN A 70 -8.36 -13.43 6.34
N TRP A 71 -8.21 -12.14 6.60
CA TRP A 71 -9.04 -11.08 6.06
C TRP A 71 -8.94 -10.98 4.53
N GLU A 72 -7.74 -11.12 3.96
CA GLU A 72 -7.50 -11.04 2.51
C GLU A 72 -8.29 -12.06 1.69
N LYS A 73 -8.72 -13.18 2.31
CA LYS A 73 -9.50 -14.22 1.63
C LYS A 73 -10.88 -13.73 1.20
N THR A 74 -11.47 -12.77 1.91
CA THR A 74 -12.77 -12.16 1.58
C THR A 74 -12.62 -10.75 1.01
N HIS A 75 -11.42 -10.15 1.07
CA HIS A 75 -11.11 -8.78 0.63
C HIS A 75 -10.21 -8.80 -0.60
N LYS A 76 -10.72 -9.42 -1.68
CA LYS A 76 -9.97 -9.63 -2.92
C LYS A 76 -9.62 -8.33 -3.65
N ALA A 77 -10.39 -7.26 -3.47
CA ALA A 77 -10.08 -5.98 -4.09
C ALA A 77 -8.81 -5.36 -3.47
N GLU A 78 -8.72 -5.42 -2.14
CA GLU A 78 -7.60 -4.92 -1.34
C GLU A 78 -6.36 -5.78 -1.54
N GLU A 79 -6.50 -7.11 -1.55
CA GLU A 79 -5.42 -8.04 -1.90
C GLU A 79 -4.82 -7.69 -3.26
N ASN A 80 -5.65 -7.54 -4.30
CA ASN A 80 -5.20 -7.20 -5.64
C ASN A 80 -4.53 -5.82 -5.70
N LYS A 81 -5.09 -4.82 -5.00
CA LYS A 81 -4.54 -3.47 -4.94
C LYS A 81 -3.17 -3.48 -4.28
N CYS A 82 -3.08 -4.09 -3.10
CA CYS A 82 -1.85 -4.14 -2.31
C CYS A 82 -0.79 -5.02 -2.97
N GLY A 83 -1.17 -6.13 -3.59
CA GLY A 83 -0.27 -6.97 -4.38
C GLY A 83 0.36 -6.20 -5.55
N LYS A 84 -0.44 -5.43 -6.29
CA LYS A 84 0.08 -4.55 -7.36
C LYS A 84 0.99 -3.46 -6.80
N GLN A 85 0.57 -2.80 -5.71
CA GLN A 85 1.33 -1.70 -5.10
C GLN A 85 2.67 -2.16 -4.54
N SER A 86 2.74 -3.35 -3.95
CA SER A 86 3.97 -3.91 -3.39
C SER A 86 4.89 -4.55 -4.42
N GLY A 87 4.41 -4.76 -5.65
CA GLY A 87 5.13 -5.50 -6.70
C GLY A 87 5.11 -7.02 -6.47
N TRP A 88 4.10 -7.54 -5.78
CA TRP A 88 3.94 -8.98 -5.54
C TRP A 88 3.63 -9.71 -6.85
N VAL A 89 4.43 -10.72 -7.19
CA VAL A 89 4.20 -11.55 -8.37
C VAL A 89 3.33 -12.75 -7.99
N GLY A 90 2.11 -12.82 -8.54
CA GLY A 90 1.20 -13.97 -8.38
C GLY A 90 0.27 -13.89 -7.16
N LYS A 91 -0.06 -12.68 -6.68
CA LYS A 91 -1.15 -12.44 -5.72
C LYS A 91 -2.49 -12.38 -6.46
#